data_AF-A0A654U2D1-F1
#
_entry.id   AF-A0A654U2D1-F1
#
_cell.length_a   1.000
_cell.length_b   1.000
_cell.length_c   1.000
_cell.angle_alpha   90.00
_cell.angle_beta   90.00
_cell.angle_gamma   90.00
#
_symmetry.space_group_name_H-M   'P 1'
#
loop_
_entity.id
_entity.type
_entity.pdbx_description
1 polymer ?
#
loop_
_entity_poly.entity_id
_entity_poly.type
_entity_poly.pdbx_seq_one_letter_code
_entity_poly.pdbx_strand_id
1 'polypeptide(L)'
;MAEPIGRMISPLSLTPLVPMPGRFIYAGIADRLVHPREQVTRLWEHWGKPEIVWYPGGHTGFFQSRPVRRFVQAALEQSGLLDAPRTQRDRSA
;
A
#
# COMPACT_ATOMS: atom_id res chain seq x y z
N MET A 1 19.58 -16.34 -16.88
CA MET A 1 20.74 -15.54 -16.43
C MET A 1 20.35 -14.35 -15.53
N ALA A 2 19.14 -13.78 -15.61
CA ALA A 2 18.74 -12.62 -14.78
C ALA A 2 18.15 -12.97 -13.39
N GLU A 3 17.90 -14.25 -13.11
CA GLU A 3 17.17 -14.70 -11.91
C GLU A 3 17.81 -14.29 -10.56
N PRO A 4 19.14 -14.34 -10.38
CA PRO A 4 19.76 -13.88 -9.13
C PRO A 4 19.52 -12.39 -8.84
N ILE A 5 19.51 -11.55 -9.89
CA ILE A 5 19.26 -10.11 -9.78
C ILE A 5 17.80 -9.85 -9.44
N GLY A 6 16.88 -10.55 -10.13
CA GLY A 6 15.45 -10.45 -9.86
C GLY A 6 15.09 -10.79 -8.42
N ARG A 7 15.75 -11.79 -7.82
CA ARG A 7 15.56 -12.15 -6.41
C ARG A 7 16.00 -11.05 -5.44
N MET A 8 17.15 -10.42 -5.69
CA MET A 8 17.73 -9.41 -4.79
C MET A 8 16.82 -8.19 -4.60
N ILE A 9 16.08 -7.81 -5.65
CA ILE A 9 15.17 -6.65 -5.64
C ILE A 9 13.70 -7.03 -5.44
N SER A 10 13.39 -8.33 -5.35
CA SER A 10 12.01 -8.77 -5.24
C SER A 10 11.48 -8.51 -3.82
N PRO A 11 10.33 -7.83 -3.65
CA PRO A 11 9.70 -7.70 -2.35
C PRO A 11 9.27 -9.05 -1.76
N LEU A 12 9.13 -10.10 -2.58
CA LEU A 12 8.86 -11.47 -2.14
C LEU A 12 10.08 -12.16 -1.52
N SER A 13 11.27 -11.60 -1.70
CA SER A 13 12.51 -12.12 -1.09
C SER A 13 12.90 -11.39 0.20
N LEU A 14 12.14 -10.36 0.58
CA LEU A 14 12.41 -9.51 1.73
C LEU A 14 11.34 -9.71 2.80
N THR A 15 11.76 -9.88 4.05
CA THR A 15 10.83 -9.88 5.19
C THR A 15 10.34 -8.44 5.43
N PRO A 16 9.02 -8.19 5.46
CA PRO A 16 8.51 -6.85 5.70
C PRO A 16 8.87 -6.36 7.12
N LEU A 17 9.54 -5.22 7.21
CA LEU A 17 9.92 -4.60 8.49
C LEU A 17 8.75 -3.88 9.17
N VAL A 18 7.81 -3.36 8.38
CA VAL A 18 6.59 -2.74 8.91
C VAL A 18 5.77 -3.84 9.62
N PRO A 19 5.35 -3.66 10.88
CA PRO A 19 4.48 -4.61 11.57
C PRO A 19 3.15 -4.78 10.84
N MET A 20 2.49 -5.92 11.05
CA MET A 20 1.26 -6.28 10.36
C MET A 20 0.17 -5.18 10.35
N PRO A 21 -0.11 -4.48 11.47
CA PRO A 21 -1.12 -3.40 11.48
C PRO A 21 -0.80 -2.20 10.59
N GLY A 22 0.45 -2.02 10.16
CA GLY A 22 0.88 -0.92 9.29
C GLY A 22 0.97 -1.31 7.81
N ARG A 23 0.50 -2.50 7.42
CA ARG A 23 0.59 -3.01 6.05
C ARG A 23 -0.75 -2.83 5.36
N PHE A 24 -0.74 -2.22 4.18
CA PHE A 24 -1.92 -1.92 3.38
C PHE A 24 -1.60 -2.09 1.90
N ILE A 25 -2.53 -2.63 1.12
CA ILE A 25 -2.38 -2.80 -0.34
C ILE A 25 -3.59 -2.21 -1.05
N TYR A 26 -3.37 -1.50 -2.17
CA TYR A 26 -4.44 -1.25 -3.14
C TYR A 26 -4.03 -1.81 -4.50
N ALA A 27 -4.99 -2.32 -5.27
CA ALA A 27 -4.68 -2.95 -6.54
C ALA A 27 -5.80 -2.79 -7.58
N GLY A 28 -5.40 -2.52 -8.82
CA GLY A 28 -6.29 -2.39 -9.96
C GLY A 28 -6.63 -3.74 -10.57
N ILE A 29 -7.92 -4.06 -10.68
CA ILE A 29 -8.39 -5.33 -11.27
C ILE A 29 -8.06 -5.40 -12.78
N ALA A 30 -7.95 -4.25 -13.45
CA ALA A 30 -7.63 -4.14 -14.87
C ALA A 30 -6.16 -3.72 -15.12
N ASP A 31 -5.28 -3.84 -14.12
CA ASP A 31 -3.86 -3.54 -14.29
C ASP A 31 -3.18 -4.60 -15.18
N ARG A 32 -2.52 -4.12 -16.24
CA ARG A 32 -1.78 -4.95 -17.21
C ARG A 32 -0.26 -4.89 -17.01
N LEU A 33 0.22 -3.95 -16.19
CA LEU A 33 1.64 -3.80 -15.87
C LEU A 33 1.98 -4.65 -14.65
N VAL A 34 1.19 -4.54 -13.59
CA VAL A 34 1.31 -5.37 -12.38
C VAL A 34 0.11 -6.30 -12.33
N HIS A 35 0.27 -7.51 -12.86
CA HIS A 35 -0.86 -8.43 -13.01
C HIS A 35 -1.50 -8.76 -11.64
N PRO A 36 -2.79 -8.42 -11.42
CA PRO A 36 -3.40 -8.42 -10.08
C PRO A 36 -3.45 -9.81 -9.45
N ARG A 37 -3.79 -10.85 -10.22
CA ARG A 37 -3.91 -12.22 -9.69
C ARG A 37 -2.58 -12.88 -9.37
N GLU A 38 -1.52 -12.47 -10.05
CA GLU A 38 -0.23 -13.14 -9.93
C GLU A 38 0.72 -12.36 -9.04
N GLN A 39 0.89 -11.06 -9.27
CA GLN A 39 1.86 -10.26 -8.55
C GLN A 39 1.30 -9.77 -7.21
N VAL A 40 0.10 -9.19 -7.22
CA VAL A 40 -0.49 -8.60 -6.01
C VAL A 40 -0.87 -9.69 -5.01
N THR A 41 -1.53 -10.77 -5.46
CA THR A 41 -1.91 -11.88 -4.57
C THR A 41 -0.69 -12.50 -3.88
N ARG A 42 0.41 -12.75 -4.61
CA ARG A 42 1.65 -13.28 -4.02
C ARG A 42 2.25 -12.34 -2.97
N LEU A 43 2.26 -11.03 -3.25
CA LEU A 43 2.74 -10.04 -2.29
C LEU A 43 1.85 -9.97 -1.05
N TRP A 44 0.54 -10.00 -1.25
CA TRP A 44 -0.45 -9.99 -0.18
C TRP A 44 -0.29 -11.19 0.75
N GLU A 45 -0.13 -12.40 0.21
CA GLU A 45 0.15 -13.60 1.00
C GLU A 45 1.48 -13.49 1.74
N HIS A 46 2.55 -13.08 1.05
CA HIS A 46 3.88 -12.89 1.63
C HIS A 46 3.89 -11.87 2.78
N TRP A 47 3.04 -10.84 2.70
CA TRP A 47 2.91 -9.81 3.74
C TRP A 47 1.98 -10.20 4.89
N GLY A 48 1.47 -11.43 4.92
CA GLY A 48 0.60 -11.90 6.00
C GLY A 48 -0.87 -11.50 5.81
N LYS A 49 -1.30 -11.32 4.56
CA LYS A 49 -2.68 -11.01 4.17
C LYS A 49 -3.22 -9.69 4.76
N PRO A 50 -2.54 -8.55 4.54
CA PRO A 50 -3.01 -7.24 5.03
C PRO A 50 -4.31 -6.79 4.40
N GLU A 51 -4.86 -5.71 4.94
CA GLU A 51 -6.02 -5.07 4.33
C GLU A 51 -5.69 -4.69 2.88
N ILE A 52 -6.62 -5.03 1.98
CA ILE A 52 -6.47 -4.81 0.55
C ILE A 52 -7.74 -4.21 -0.03
N VAL A 53 -7.60 -3.12 -0.80
CA VAL A 53 -8.69 -2.57 -1.62
C VAL A 53 -8.46 -2.89 -3.09
N TRP A 54 -9.44 -3.54 -3.72
CA TRP A 54 -9.46 -3.75 -5.16
C TRP A 54 -10.31 -2.67 -5.83
N TYR A 55 -9.83 -2.07 -6.91
CA TYR A 55 -10.59 -1.08 -7.66
C TYR A 55 -10.69 -1.46 -9.16
N PRO A 56 -11.79 -1.10 -9.84
CA PRO A 56 -12.00 -1.43 -11.25
C PRO A 56 -11.22 -0.45 -12.16
N GLY A 57 -9.90 -0.56 -12.18
CA GLY A 57 -9.05 0.27 -13.03
C GLY A 57 -7.69 -0.35 -13.31
N GLY A 58 -6.96 0.26 -14.24
CA GLY A 58 -5.57 -0.10 -14.58
C GLY A 58 -4.54 0.62 -13.70
N HIS A 59 -3.28 0.46 -14.05
CA HIS A 59 -2.12 0.93 -13.27
C HIS A 59 -2.20 2.38 -12.80
N THR A 60 -2.70 3.29 -13.65
CA THR A 60 -2.79 4.74 -13.35
C THR A 60 -4.18 5.18 -12.93
N GLY A 61 -5.19 4.30 -12.96
CA GLY A 61 -6.58 4.67 -12.65
C GLY A 61 -6.82 5.02 -11.18
N PHE A 62 -5.88 4.72 -10.28
CA PHE A 62 -6.05 4.95 -8.84
C PHE A 62 -6.19 6.43 -8.47
N PHE A 63 -5.58 7.36 -9.21
CA PHE A 63 -5.66 8.80 -8.92
C PHE A 63 -7.11 9.33 -8.89
N GLN A 64 -7.97 8.75 -9.72
CA GLN A 64 -9.39 9.11 -9.81
C GLN A 64 -10.28 8.24 -8.91
N SER A 65 -9.74 7.15 -8.35
CA SER A 65 -10.48 6.20 -7.52
C SER A 65 -10.74 6.77 -6.12
N ARG A 66 -11.98 7.22 -5.88
CA ARG A 66 -12.42 7.66 -4.54
C ARG A 66 -12.21 6.57 -3.46
N PRO A 67 -12.50 5.28 -3.71
CA PRO A 67 -12.21 4.21 -2.75
C PRO A 67 -10.72 4.13 -2.38
N VAL A 68 -9.83 4.18 -3.38
CA VAL A 68 -8.37 4.12 -3.12
C VAL A 68 -7.91 5.33 -2.32
N ARG A 69 -8.37 6.54 -2.68
CA ARG A 69 -8.02 7.76 -1.94
C ARG A 69 -8.41 7.70 -0.46
N ARG A 70 -9.64 7.23 -0.17
CA ARG A 70 -10.11 7.05 1.22
C ARG A 70 -9.29 6.00 1.95
N PHE A 71 -8.99 4.88 1.29
CA PHE A 71 -8.19 3.81 1.86
C PHE A 71 -6.77 4.30 2.23
N VAL A 72 -6.11 5.03 1.33
CA VAL A 72 -4.78 5.60 1.60
C VAL A 72 -4.82 6.60 2.75
N GLN A 73 -5.83 7.48 2.80
CA GLN A 73 -5.98 8.42 3.91
C GLN A 73 -6.14 7.67 5.25
N ALA A 74 -7.03 6.68 5.31
CA ALA A 74 -7.24 5.89 6.52
C ALA A 74 -5.97 5.13 6.94
N ALA A 75 -5.21 4.56 5.98
CA ALA A 75 -3.94 3.90 6.26
C ALA A 75 -2.91 4.85 6.87
N LEU A 76 -2.82 6.09 6.36
CA LEU A 76 -1.92 7.11 6.92
C LEU A 76 -2.36 7.53 8.33
N GLU A 77 -3.65 7.71 8.56
CA GLU A 77 -4.23 8.02 9.88
C GLU A 77 -3.94 6.90 10.89
N GLN A 78 -4.25 5.65 10.53
CA GLN A 78 -4.00 4.46 11.37
C GLN A 78 -2.51 4.25 11.67
N SER A 79 -1.64 4.65 10.74
CA SER A 79 -0.19 4.58 10.93
C SER A 79 0.36 5.75 11.76
N GLY A 80 -0.47 6.69 12.18
CA GLY A 80 -0.04 7.90 12.92
C GLY A 80 0.82 8.85 12.07
N LEU A 81 0.71 8.79 10.75
CA LEU A 81 1.50 9.59 9.80
C LEU A 81 0.81 10.89 9.40
N LEU A 82 -0.46 11.08 9.78
CA LEU A 82 -1.13 12.37 9.69
C LEU A 82 -1.05 13.06 11.04
N ASP A 83 -0.56 14.30 11.05
CA ASP A 83 -0.66 15.16 12.23
C ASP A 83 -2.14 15.32 12.60
N ALA A 84 -2.46 15.22 13.90
CA ALA A 84 -3.66 15.90 14.39
C ALA A 84 -3.53 17.38 14.01
N PRO A 85 -4.62 18.08 13.64
CA PRO A 85 -4.54 19.51 13.38
C PRO A 85 -3.78 20.15 14.55
N ARG A 86 -2.69 20.87 14.26
CA ARG A 86 -2.02 21.69 15.27
C ARG A 86 -3.06 22.70 15.75
N THR A 87 -3.84 22.34 16.77
CA THR A 87 -4.44 23.32 17.63
C THR A 87 -3.26 24.11 18.15
N GLN A 88 -3.22 25.38 17.74
CA GLN A 88 -2.43 26.45 18.28
C GLN A 88 -2.16 26.22 19.78
N ARG A 89 -1.11 25.47 20.13
CA ARG A 89 -0.69 25.31 21.51
C ARG A 89 0.11 26.55 21.82
N ASP A 90 -0.56 27.44 22.55
CA ASP A 90 -0.04 28.48 23.42
C ASP A 90 1.09 29.34 22.84
N ARG A 91 0.68 30.43 22.17
CA ARG A 91 1.30 31.71 22.52
C ARG A 91 0.72 32.14 23.86
N SER A 92 1.27 31.62 24.95
CA SER A 92 1.10 32.22 26.27
C SER A 92 2.31 33.09 26.56
N ALA A 93 2.00 34.37 26.81
CA ALA A 93 2.81 35.47 27.36
C ALA A 93 4.02 35.95 26.52
#